data_AF-A0A169FLY2-F1
#
_entry.id   AF-A0A169FLY2-F1
#
_cell.length_a   1.000
_cell.length_b   1.000
_cell.length_c   1.000
_cell.angle_alpha   90.00
_cell.angle_beta   90.00
_cell.angle_gamma   90.00
#
_symmetry.space_group_name_H-M   'P 1'
#
loop_
_entity.id
_entity.type
_entity.pdbx_description
1 polymer ?
#
loop_
_entity_poly.entity_id
_entity_poly.type
_entity_poly.pdbx_seq_one_letter_code
_entity_poly.pdbx_strand_id
1 'polypeptide(L)'
;MALIPLKQIVTVIRQGEVDRWGNPVTPVQRIPLKCRVDDTSQKVQNSIGDEVVAGMEITLDKLADIRYSDQLEYINELNITVKSTPIKIEIVRALNGKPILTVVYA
;
A
#
# COMPACT_ATOMS: atom_id res chain seq x y z
N MET A 1 -0.25 -12.39 -15.94
CA MET A 1 0.92 -13.05 -15.35
C MET A 1 1.73 -11.94 -14.69
N ALA A 2 2.03 -12.08 -13.40
CA ALA A 2 2.73 -11.03 -12.66
C ALA A 2 4.20 -10.99 -13.11
N LEU A 3 4.75 -9.79 -13.26
CA LEU A 3 6.15 -9.57 -13.65
C LEU A 3 7.13 -10.01 -12.56
N ILE A 4 6.68 -9.96 -11.30
CA ILE A 4 7.44 -10.26 -10.09
C ILE A 4 6.66 -11.33 -9.29
N PRO A 5 7.33 -12.25 -8.58
CA PRO A 5 6.64 -13.20 -7.71
C PRO A 5 5.96 -12.48 -6.53
N LEU A 6 4.62 -12.44 -6.56
CA LEU A 6 3.77 -11.88 -5.51
C LEU A 6 3.29 -12.99 -4.57
N LYS A 7 4.12 -13.32 -3.58
CA LYS A 7 3.88 -14.44 -2.65
C LYS A 7 3.09 -14.04 -1.40
N GLN A 8 3.04 -12.76 -1.08
CA GLN A 8 2.38 -12.23 0.10
C GLN A 8 1.03 -11.60 -0.26
N ILE A 9 0.22 -11.34 0.76
CA ILE A 9 -1.08 -10.69 0.64
C ILE A 9 -1.08 -9.51 1.62
N VAL A 10 -1.33 -8.31 1.08
CA VAL A 10 -1.61 -7.11 1.88
C VAL A 10 -3.11 -6.88 1.88
N THR A 11 -3.66 -6.58 3.05
CA THR A 11 -5.05 -6.17 3.21
C THR A 11 -5.10 -4.65 3.28
N VAL A 12 -5.69 -4.03 2.27
CA VAL A 12 -5.97 -2.59 2.29
C VAL A 12 -7.26 -2.38 3.06
N ILE A 13 -7.18 -1.62 4.15
CA ILE A 13 -8.30 -1.24 5.00
C ILE A 13 -8.65 0.21 4.67
N ARG A 14 -9.75 0.40 3.95
CA ARG A 14 -10.31 1.72 3.64
C ARG A 14 -11.38 2.07 4.65
N GLN A 15 -11.14 3.13 5.42
CA GLN A 15 -12.14 3.64 6.37
C GLN A 15 -13.29 4.27 5.57
N GLY A 16 -14.52 3.90 5.92
CA GLY A 16 -15.72 4.49 5.32
C GLY A 16 -16.00 5.90 5.85
N GLU A 17 -16.84 6.65 5.14
CA GLU A 17 -17.33 7.94 5.64
C GLU A 17 -18.11 7.74 6.94
N VAL A 18 -17.89 8.65 7.90
CA VAL A 18 -18.65 8.72 9.15
C VAL A 18 -19.74 9.78 9.03
N ASP A 19 -20.92 9.52 9.60
CA ASP A 19 -21.99 10.50 9.65
C ASP A 19 -21.65 11.63 10.66
N ARG A 20 -22.51 12.65 10.72
CA ARG A 20 -22.39 13.76 11.68
C ARG A 20 -22.44 13.34 13.16
N TRP A 21 -22.76 12.08 13.44
CA TRP A 21 -22.83 11.45 14.76
C TRP A 21 -21.71 10.41 14.98
N GLY A 22 -20.76 10.28 14.06
CA GLY A 22 -19.62 9.35 14.18
C GLY A 22 -19.94 7.90 13.81
N ASN A 23 -21.14 7.61 13.26
CA ASN A 23 -21.47 6.26 12.80
C ASN A 23 -20.90 6.03 11.40
N PRO A 24 -20.31 4.86 11.10
CA PRO A 24 -19.83 4.54 9.77
C PRO A 24 -21.02 4.43 8.80
N VAL A 25 -21.12 5.35 7.85
CA VAL A 25 -22.12 5.36 6.76
C VAL A 25 -21.74 4.33 5.70
N THR A 26 -20.43 4.13 5.49
CA THR A 26 -19.90 3.15 4.54
C THR A 26 -19.16 2.04 5.30
N PRO A 27 -19.37 0.75 4.98
CA PRO A 27 -18.63 -0.32 5.61
C PRO A 27 -17.13 -0.21 5.34
N VAL A 28 -16.32 -0.53 6.34
CA VAL A 28 -14.85 -0.62 6.20
C VAL A 28 -14.53 -1.64 5.12
N GLN A 29 -13.94 -1.18 4.03
CA GLN A 29 -13.62 -2.06 2.90
C GLN A 29 -12.26 -2.71 3.14
N ARG A 30 -12.22 -4.05 3.13
CA ARG A 30 -11.00 -4.84 3.19
C ARG A 30 -10.73 -5.43 1.82
N ILE A 31 -9.66 -4.95 1.17
CA ILE A 31 -9.30 -5.37 -0.18
C ILE A 31 -8.00 -6.18 -0.07
N PRO A 32 -8.06 -7.53 -0.13
CA PRO A 32 -6.86 -8.34 -0.16
C PRO A 32 -6.22 -8.24 -1.54
N LEU A 33 -4.97 -7.77 -1.58
CA LEU A 33 -4.17 -7.64 -2.79
C LEU A 33 -2.92 -8.51 -2.69
N LYS A 34 -2.61 -9.24 -3.75
CA LYS A 34 -1.35 -9.98 -3.85
C LYS A 34 -0.22 -8.99 -4.04
N CYS A 35 0.82 -9.10 -3.22
CA CYS A 35 1.95 -8.19 -3.25
C CYS A 35 3.26 -8.95 -2.98
N ARG A 36 4.34 -8.21 -3.15
CA ARG A 36 5.65 -8.52 -2.59
C ARG A 36 5.98 -7.41 -1.59
N VAL A 37 6.35 -7.78 -0.39
CA VAL A 37 6.77 -6.87 0.68
C VAL A 37 8.25 -7.14 0.92
N ASP A 38 9.05 -6.08 0.87
CA ASP A 38 10.44 -6.11 1.27
C ASP A 38 10.59 -5.13 2.46
N ASP A 39 10.88 -5.67 3.65
CA ASP A 39 11.14 -4.88 4.85
C ASP A 39 12.55 -4.26 4.73
N THR A 40 12.60 -2.99 4.34
CA THR A 40 13.84 -2.24 4.14
C THR A 40 13.65 -0.81 4.60
N SER A 41 14.57 -0.36 5.47
CA SER A 41 14.64 1.03 5.90
C SER A 41 15.27 1.88 4.80
N GLN A 42 14.47 2.70 4.13
CA GLN A 42 14.94 3.61 3.09
C GLN A 42 14.44 5.03 3.31
N LYS A 43 15.26 6.01 2.92
CA LYS A 43 14.87 7.42 2.94
C LYS A 43 14.01 7.71 1.72
N VAL A 44 12.78 8.13 1.96
CA VAL A 44 11.78 8.43 0.92
C VAL A 44 11.29 9.84 1.13
N GLN A 45 11.18 10.60 0.05
CA GLN A 45 10.57 11.93 0.10
C GLN A 45 9.04 11.78 0.13
N ASN A 46 8.40 12.34 1.15
CA ASN A 46 6.94 12.42 1.22
C ASN A 46 6.41 13.44 0.20
N SER A 47 5.10 13.41 -0.08
CA SER A 47 4.37 14.35 -0.95
C SER A 47 4.60 15.84 -0.64
N ILE A 48 4.96 16.19 0.60
CA ILE A 48 5.23 17.56 1.07
C ILE A 48 6.70 17.98 0.83
N GLY A 49 7.58 17.02 0.48
CA GLY A 49 9.00 17.28 0.23
C GLY A 49 9.93 16.89 1.37
N ASP A 50 9.40 16.44 2.52
CA ASP A 50 10.20 16.01 3.67
C ASP A 50 10.83 14.63 3.45
N GLU A 51 12.07 14.45 3.89
CA GLU A 51 12.72 13.14 3.95
C GLU A 51 12.19 12.36 5.16
N VAL A 52 11.49 11.26 4.89
CA VAL A 52 10.96 10.34 5.90
C VAL A 52 11.58 8.97 5.69
N VAL A 53 11.77 8.21 6.76
CA VAL A 53 12.22 6.81 6.65
C VAL A 53 11.00 5.92 6.45
N ALA A 54 10.92 5.27 5.30
CA ALA A 54 9.99 4.17 5.06
C ALA A 54 10.62 2.88 5.58
N GLY A 55 9.86 2.09 6.32
CA GLY A 55 10.30 0.81 6.87
C GLY A 55 9.99 -0.39 5.96
N MET A 56 9.05 -0.21 5.03
CA MET A 56 8.63 -1.26 4.11
C MET A 56 8.42 -0.75 2.68
N GLU A 57 8.71 -1.62 1.73
CA GLU A 57 8.39 -1.43 0.31
C GLU A 57 7.41 -2.51 -0.13
N ILE A 58 6.25 -2.10 -0.65
CA ILE A 58 5.19 -3.00 -1.09
C ILE A 58 5.01 -2.83 -2.60
N THR A 59 5.33 -3.89 -3.34
CA THR A 59 5.16 -3.94 -4.79
C THR A 59 3.90 -4.75 -5.15
N LEU A 60 3.03 -4.16 -5.96
CA LEU A 60 1.77 -4.75 -6.43
C LEU A 60 1.73 -4.86 -7.96
N ASP A 61 0.95 -5.83 -8.47
CA ASP A 61 0.73 -6.00 -9.91
C ASP A 61 -0.10 -4.84 -10.47
N LYS A 62 0.34 -4.28 -11.61
CA LYS A 62 -0.38 -3.26 -12.38
C LYS A 62 -0.73 -2.02 -11.55
N LEU A 63 -1.92 -1.46 -11.77
CA LEU A 63 -2.47 -0.33 -11.04
C LEU A 63 -3.33 -0.86 -9.89
N ALA A 64 -2.79 -0.80 -8.68
CA ALA A 64 -3.55 -1.09 -7.46
C ALA A 64 -4.31 0.17 -7.01
N ASP A 65 -5.57 0.02 -6.60
CA ASP A 65 -6.33 1.11 -5.97
C ASP A 65 -5.90 1.24 -4.50
N ILE A 66 -4.89 2.08 -4.26
CA ILE A 66 -4.38 2.41 -2.93
C ILE A 66 -4.37 3.93 -2.79
N ARG A 67 -4.85 4.42 -1.65
CA ARG A 67 -4.88 5.84 -1.28
C ARG A 67 -4.00 6.09 -0.07
N TYR A 68 -3.51 7.31 0.06
CA TYR A 68 -2.73 7.75 1.23
C TYR A 68 -3.52 7.69 2.55
N SER A 69 -4.85 7.72 2.49
CA SER A 69 -5.74 7.56 3.64
C SER A 69 -6.00 6.10 4.03
N ASP A 70 -5.59 5.15 3.20
CA ASP A 70 -5.84 3.73 3.46
C ASP A 70 -4.82 3.19 4.47
N GLN A 71 -5.23 2.21 5.27
CA GLN A 71 -4.33 1.50 6.19
C GLN A 71 -3.94 0.15 5.57
N LEU A 72 -2.64 -0.12 5.50
CA LEU A 72 -2.09 -1.36 4.96
C LEU A 72 -1.78 -2.32 6.10
N GLU A 73 -2.35 -3.52 6.04
CA GLU A 73 -2.10 -4.60 6.99
C GLU A 73 -1.49 -5.80 6.26
N TYR A 74 -0.32 -6.25 6.70
CA TYR A 74 0.27 -7.51 6.22
C TYR A 74 0.84 -8.32 7.38
N ILE A 75 1.04 -9.61 7.12
CA ILE A 75 1.68 -10.54 8.05
C ILE A 75 3.09 -10.79 7.53
N ASN A 76 4.10 -10.47 8.34
CA ASN A 76 5.50 -10.68 7.98
C ASN A 76 5.94 -12.14 8.20
N GLU A 77 7.21 -12.45 7.90
CA GLU A 77 7.81 -13.79 8.01
C GLU A 77 7.85 -14.30 9.45
N LEU A 78 7.76 -13.40 10.43
CA LEU A 78 7.72 -13.71 11.86
C LEU A 78 6.28 -13.88 12.39
N ASN A 79 5.27 -13.91 11.51
CA ASN A 79 3.84 -13.92 11.86
C ASN A 79 3.37 -12.72 12.67
N ILE A 80 4.07 -11.58 12.57
CA ILE A 80 3.67 -10.32 13.19
C ILE A 80 2.78 -9.58 12.21
N THR A 81 1.63 -9.10 12.69
CA THR A 81 0.74 -8.23 11.92
C THR A 81 1.29 -6.81 11.96
N VAL A 82 1.79 -6.34 10.82
CA VAL A 82 2.31 -4.98 10.67
C VAL A 82 1.23 -4.13 10.02
N LYS A 83 1.01 -2.95 10.62
CA LYS A 83 0.06 -1.95 10.17
C LYS A 83 0.79 -0.66 9.87
N SER A 84 0.69 -0.17 8.64
CA SER A 84 1.26 1.13 8.28
C SER A 84 0.37 1.89 7.31
N THR A 85 0.62 3.19 7.18
CA THR A 85 -0.04 4.10 6.24
C THR A 85 0.93 4.46 5.12
N PRO A 86 0.48 4.54 3.86
CA PRO A 86 1.34 4.91 2.74
C PRO A 86 1.98 6.29 2.92
N ILE A 87 3.30 6.36 2.78
CA ILE A 87 4.10 7.59 2.77
C ILE A 87 4.26 8.09 1.33
N LYS A 88 4.52 7.17 0.39
CA LYS A 88 4.72 7.47 -1.03
C LYS A 88 4.15 6.34 -1.89
N ILE A 89 3.52 6.72 -3.01
CA ILE A 89 2.95 5.78 -3.98
C ILE A 89 3.56 6.11 -5.34
N GLU A 90 4.22 5.15 -5.96
CA GLU A 90 4.83 5.27 -7.28
C GLU A 90 4.20 4.28 -8.26
N ILE A 91 3.82 4.79 -9.43
CA ILE A 91 3.24 3.98 -10.50
C ILE A 91 4.32 3.77 -11.56
N VAL A 92 4.89 2.57 -11.60
CA VAL A 92 5.87 2.20 -12.62
C VAL A 92 5.13 1.90 -13.91
N ARG A 93 5.51 2.59 -14.99
CA ARG A 93 4.90 2.46 -16.32
C ARG A 93 5.88 1.86 -17.31
N ALA A 94 5.37 1.02 -18.22
CA ALA A 94 6.15 0.56 -19.36
C ALA A 94 6.36 1.68 -20.39
N LEU A 95 7.25 1.45 -21.36
CA LEU A 95 7.53 2.39 -22.47
C LEU A 95 6.28 2.78 -23.28
N ASN A 96 5.25 1.93 -23.26
CA ASN A 96 3.95 2.20 -23.89
C ASN A 96 2.98 3.01 -23.01
N GLY A 97 3.41 3.49 -21.84
CA GLY A 97 2.64 4.27 -20.88
C GLY A 97 1.70 3.47 -19.97
N LYS A 98 1.56 2.15 -20.17
CA LYS A 98 0.68 1.31 -19.34
C LYS A 98 1.31 1.07 -17.96
N PRO A 99 0.54 1.20 -16.86
CA PRO A 99 1.02 0.87 -15.52
C PRO A 99 1.31 -0.63 -15.44
N ILE A 100 2.55 -0.97 -15.06
CA ILE A 100 2.99 -2.35 -14.91
C ILE A 100 3.06 -2.76 -13.44
N LEU A 101 3.41 -1.85 -12.54
CA LEU A 101 3.55 -2.09 -11.11
C LEU A 101 3.13 -0.84 -10.33
N THR A 102 2.66 -1.06 -9.12
CA THR A 102 2.46 -0.01 -8.12
C THR A 102 3.39 -0.30 -6.96
N VAL A 103 4.27 0.64 -6.63
CA VAL A 103 5.20 0.55 -5.50
C VAL A 103 4.70 1.50 -4.42
N VAL A 104 4.54 0.98 -3.20
CA VAL A 104 4.07 1.74 -2.05
C VAL A 104 5.11 1.67 -0.96
N TYR A 105 5.51 2.83 -0.46
CA TYR A 105 6.44 2.98 0.65
C TYR A 105 5.66 3.31 1.91
N ALA A 106 5.88 2.57 2.99
CA ALA A 106 5.18 2.75 4.26
C ALA A 106 6.07 2.44 5.48
#